data_AF-A0A8T4ZLI1-F1
#
_entry.id   AF-A0A8T4ZLI1-F1
#
_cell.length_a   1.000
_cell.length_b   1.000
_cell.length_c   1.000
_cell.angle_alpha   90.00
_cell.angle_beta   90.00
_cell.angle_gamma   90.00
#
_symmetry.space_group_name_H-M   'P 1'
#
loop_
_entity.id
_entity.type
_entity.pdbx_description
1 polymer ?
#
loop_
_entity_poly.entity_id
_entity_poly.type
_entity_poly.pdbx_seq_one_letter_code
_entity_poly.pdbx_strand_id
1 'polypeptide(L)'
;MGFLPVLYGDAVLDSELGFTILSGDQLVAKLAMNLDVCRIIIGVDVDGLYDSDPKAGKNAKIHRHLTLAELKKLQTSIAKSMASDVTGGMYGKITELIPPVESGIPVMIVNAAKPNNVRMALKGEKVEGTLIEKE
;
A
#
# COMPACT_ATOMS: atom_id res chain seq x y z
N MET A 1 -18.64 -14.07 -19.18
CA MET A 1 -18.96 -13.91 -17.74
C MET A 1 -17.64 -13.82 -17.00
N GLY A 2 -17.40 -12.73 -16.28
CA GLY A 2 -16.21 -12.56 -15.45
C GLY A 2 -16.57 -12.75 -13.99
N PHE A 3 -15.72 -13.42 -13.22
CA PHE A 3 -15.81 -13.46 -11.77
C PHE A 3 -14.99 -12.32 -11.18
N LEU A 4 -15.52 -11.67 -10.15
CA LEU A 4 -14.76 -10.72 -9.35
C LEU A 4 -14.46 -11.38 -7.99
N PRO A 5 -13.26 -11.94 -7.78
CA PRO A 5 -12.90 -12.50 -6.50
C PRO A 5 -12.85 -11.41 -5.43
N VAL A 6 -13.49 -11.66 -4.30
CA VAL A 6 -13.44 -10.81 -3.12
C VAL A 6 -12.69 -11.57 -2.04
N LEU A 7 -11.55 -11.03 -1.63
CA LEU A 7 -10.64 -11.64 -0.67
C LEU A 7 -10.51 -10.74 0.56
N TYR A 8 -10.08 -11.32 1.67
CA TYR A 8 -9.84 -10.63 2.92
C TYR A 8 -8.70 -11.32 3.67
N GLY A 9 -8.01 -10.57 4.54
CA GLY A 9 -7.02 -11.14 5.44
C GLY A 9 -7.68 -11.99 6.53
N ASP A 10 -6.99 -13.01 7.02
CA ASP A 10 -7.57 -13.98 7.95
C ASP A 10 -6.50 -14.54 8.91
N ALA A 11 -6.95 -15.19 9.99
CA ALA A 11 -6.11 -16.03 10.82
C ALA A 11 -5.88 -17.37 10.10
N VAL A 12 -4.61 -17.68 9.84
CA VAL A 12 -4.20 -18.89 9.10
C VAL A 12 -3.30 -19.75 9.96
N LEU A 13 -3.32 -21.07 9.72
CA LEU A 13 -2.39 -21.98 10.36
C LEU A 13 -0.97 -21.72 9.85
N ASP A 14 -0.03 -21.66 10.79
CA ASP A 14 1.38 -21.42 10.53
C ASP A 14 2.19 -22.58 11.13
N SER A 15 3.14 -23.13 10.38
CA SER A 15 3.90 -24.30 10.81
C SER A 15 4.88 -24.02 11.95
N GLU A 16 5.28 -22.77 12.17
CA GLU A 16 6.24 -22.36 13.20
C GLU A 16 5.55 -21.64 14.36
N LEU A 17 4.60 -20.77 14.05
CA LEU A 17 3.87 -19.95 15.03
C LEU A 17 2.57 -20.62 15.52
N GLY A 18 2.17 -21.74 14.92
CA GLY A 18 0.89 -22.40 15.13
C GLY A 18 -0.25 -21.73 14.35
N PHE A 19 -0.40 -20.41 14.50
CA PHE A 19 -1.23 -19.58 13.64
C PHE A 19 -0.65 -18.17 13.52
N THR A 20 -1.02 -17.47 12.46
CA THR A 20 -0.65 -16.07 12.23
C THR A 20 -1.77 -15.31 11.51
N ILE A 21 -1.65 -13.99 11.42
CA ILE A 21 -2.56 -13.15 10.63
C ILE A 21 -1.95 -12.94 9.26
N LEU A 22 -2.63 -13.43 8.22
CA LEU A 22 -2.30 -13.11 6.84
C LEU A 22 -3.03 -11.82 6.47
N SER A 23 -2.30 -10.72 6.29
CA SER A 23 -2.90 -9.42 6.01
C SER A 23 -3.43 -9.34 4.57
N GLY A 24 -4.41 -8.45 4.34
CA GLY A 24 -4.87 -8.14 2.99
C GLY A 24 -3.76 -7.55 2.10
N ASP A 25 -2.81 -6.81 2.68
CA ASP A 25 -1.69 -6.21 1.95
C ASP A 25 -0.72 -7.29 1.44
N GLN A 26 -0.43 -8.30 2.27
CA GLN A 26 0.34 -9.49 1.91
C GLN A 26 -0.32 -10.28 0.78
N LEU A 27 -1.64 -10.49 0.88
CA LEU A 27 -2.42 -11.17 -0.16
C LEU A 27 -2.35 -10.42 -1.48
N VAL A 28 -2.59 -9.11 -1.48
CA VAL A 28 -2.56 -8.28 -2.71
C VAL A 28 -1.18 -8.30 -3.34
N ALA A 29 -0.11 -8.13 -2.55
CA ALA A 29 1.25 -8.17 -3.06
C ALA A 29 1.59 -9.53 -3.69
N LYS A 30 1.27 -10.63 -3.01
CA LYS A 30 1.56 -11.98 -3.51
C LYS A 30 0.75 -12.32 -4.75
N LEU A 31 -0.55 -11.97 -4.78
CA LEU A 31 -1.41 -12.21 -5.93
C LEU A 31 -1.00 -11.38 -7.13
N ALA A 32 -0.65 -10.11 -6.95
CA ALA A 32 -0.20 -9.25 -8.04
C ALA A 32 1.09 -9.75 -8.71
N MET A 33 1.99 -10.40 -7.97
CA MET A 33 3.19 -11.01 -8.60
C MET A 33 2.89 -12.32 -9.33
N ASN A 34 1.82 -13.03 -8.93
CA ASN A 34 1.43 -14.32 -9.53
C ASN A 34 0.42 -14.18 -10.66
N LEU A 35 -0.28 -13.05 -10.71
CA LEU A 35 -1.27 -12.70 -11.74
C LEU A 35 -0.65 -11.58 -12.56
N ASP A 36 -0.71 -11.66 -13.89
CA ASP A 36 -0.16 -10.64 -14.79
C ASP A 36 -0.99 -9.34 -14.73
N VAL A 37 -0.88 -8.61 -13.62
CA VAL A 37 -1.65 -7.38 -13.35
C VAL A 37 -0.89 -6.15 -13.78
N CYS A 38 -1.61 -5.17 -14.31
CA CYS A 38 -0.99 -3.92 -14.76
C CYS A 38 -0.71 -2.91 -13.63
N ARG A 39 -1.34 -3.07 -12.45
CA ARG A 39 -1.18 -2.17 -11.29
C ARG A 39 -1.84 -2.72 -10.02
N ILE A 40 -1.44 -2.17 -8.88
CA ILE A 40 -2.10 -2.32 -7.58
C ILE A 40 -2.70 -0.97 -7.16
N ILE A 41 -3.90 -0.98 -6.56
CA ILE A 41 -4.52 0.20 -5.96
C ILE A 41 -4.77 -0.08 -4.47
N ILE A 42 -4.21 0.74 -3.60
CA ILE A 42 -4.37 0.66 -2.15
C ILE A 42 -5.25 1.80 -1.68
N GLY A 43 -6.38 1.45 -1.09
CA GLY A 43 -7.28 2.39 -0.44
C GLY A 43 -6.89 2.61 1.01
N VAL A 44 -6.66 3.86 1.41
CA VAL A 44 -6.38 4.27 2.80
C VAL A 44 -7.30 5.40 3.23
N ASP A 45 -7.21 5.86 4.48
CA ASP A 45 -8.05 6.93 5.03
C ASP A 45 -7.38 8.32 5.02
N VAL A 46 -6.25 8.44 4.30
CA VAL A 46 -5.49 9.67 4.07
C VAL A 46 -5.23 9.86 2.57
N ASP A 47 -4.77 11.04 2.13
CA ASP A 47 -4.67 11.36 0.70
C ASP A 47 -3.53 10.67 -0.06
N GLY A 48 -2.69 9.90 0.61
CA GLY A 48 -1.56 9.18 0.02
C GLY A 48 -0.54 8.81 1.09
N LEU A 49 0.71 8.60 0.68
CA LEU A 49 1.85 8.45 1.56
C LEU A 49 2.43 9.82 1.94
N TYR A 50 2.64 10.04 3.23
CA TYR A 50 3.20 11.26 3.78
C TYR A 50 4.59 11.01 4.39
N ASP A 51 5.38 12.07 4.50
CA ASP A 51 6.70 12.06 5.17
C ASP A 51 6.60 11.85 6.70
N SER A 52 5.43 12.10 7.27
CA SER A 52 5.07 12.01 8.68
C SER A 52 3.56 11.81 8.82
N ASP A 53 3.07 11.40 9.99
CA ASP A 53 1.64 11.17 10.19
C ASP A 53 0.82 12.47 10.00
N PRO A 54 -0.02 12.57 8.95
CA PRO A 54 -0.83 13.76 8.70
C PRO A 54 -1.92 14.00 9.74
N LYS A 55 -2.23 13.01 10.59
CA LYS A 55 -3.20 13.15 11.68
C LYS A 55 -2.56 13.73 12.95
N ALA A 56 -1.25 13.60 13.10
CA ALA A 56 -0.52 14.03 14.29
C ALA A 56 0.05 15.46 14.18
N GLY A 57 0.24 16.00 12.98
CA GLY A 57 0.93 17.29 12.79
C GLY A 57 0.44 18.11 11.59
N LYS A 58 0.61 19.44 11.69
CA LYS A 58 0.12 20.40 10.67
C LYS A 58 0.99 20.50 9.40
N ASN A 59 2.17 19.87 9.37
CA ASN A 59 3.16 20.07 8.30
C ASN A 59 3.50 18.79 7.53
N ALA A 60 2.71 17.71 7.66
CA ALA A 60 2.96 16.49 6.91
C ALA A 60 2.86 16.76 5.40
N LYS A 61 3.89 16.37 4.65
CA LYS A 61 3.92 16.55 3.20
C LYS A 61 3.61 15.23 2.52
N ILE A 62 2.66 15.30 1.59
CA ILE A 62 2.30 14.17 0.74
C ILE A 62 3.33 13.97 -0.37
N HIS A 63 3.73 12.73 -0.58
CA HIS A 63 4.50 12.33 -1.75
C HIS A 63 3.52 12.02 -2.90
N ARG A 64 3.58 12.78 -4.00
CA ARG A 64 2.70 12.54 -5.17
C ARG A 64 3.19 11.43 -6.06
N HIS A 65 4.51 11.30 -6.13
CA HIS A 65 5.22 10.29 -6.89
C HIS A 65 6.44 9.87 -6.08
N LEU A 66 6.75 8.58 -6.13
CA LEU A 66 7.97 8.00 -5.57
C LEU A 66 8.50 6.92 -6.51
N THR A 67 9.79 6.98 -6.79
CA THR A 67 10.53 5.83 -7.31
C THR A 67 10.75 4.80 -6.21
N LEU A 68 11.02 3.55 -6.58
CA LEU A 68 11.41 2.50 -5.64
C LEU A 68 12.61 2.91 -4.76
N ALA A 69 13.59 3.61 -5.35
CA ALA A 69 14.77 4.07 -4.63
C ALA A 69 14.43 5.10 -3.55
N GLU A 70 13.50 6.02 -3.83
CA GLU A 70 13.02 7.00 -2.86
C GLU A 70 12.15 6.34 -1.78
N LEU A 71 11.31 5.38 -2.17
CA LEU A 71 10.49 4.62 -1.23
C LEU A 71 11.35 3.88 -0.20
N LYS A 72 12.41 3.19 -0.63
CA LYS A 72 13.34 2.48 0.27
C LYS A 72 14.04 3.43 1.24
N LYS A 73 14.41 4.63 0.79
CA LYS A 73 14.97 5.68 1.67
C LYS A 73 13.93 6.15 2.69
N LEU A 74 12.70 6.36 2.27
CA LEU A 74 11.60 6.79 3.13
C LEU A 74 11.23 5.73 4.17
N GLN A 75 11.20 4.45 3.78
CA GLN A 75 10.92 3.32 4.67
C GLN A 75 11.87 3.31 5.88
N THR A 76 13.15 3.59 5.67
CA THR A 76 14.15 3.68 6.74
C THR A 76 13.83 4.80 7.74
N SER A 77 13.26 5.92 7.26
CA SER A 77 12.83 7.04 8.09
C SER A 77 11.53 6.74 8.83
N ILE A 78 10.55 6.15 8.16
CA ILE A 78 9.26 5.76 8.76
C ILE A 78 9.49 4.74 9.88
N ALA A 79 10.34 3.72 9.66
CA ALA A 79 10.70 2.72 10.67
C ALA A 79 11.19 3.34 11.99
N LYS A 80 12.00 4.41 11.90
CA LYS A 80 12.56 5.09 13.09
C LYS A 80 11.54 5.91 13.87
N SER A 81 10.44 6.30 13.24
CA SER A 81 9.39 7.14 13.86
C SER A 81 8.28 6.33 14.55
N MET A 82 8.25 5.00 14.36
CA MET A 82 7.10 4.12 14.63
C MET A 82 7.13 3.40 15.98
N ALA A 83 7.79 3.93 17.00
CA ALA A 83 7.85 3.29 18.33
C ALA A 83 6.47 3.10 19.04
N SER A 84 5.36 3.56 18.45
CA SER A 84 4.01 3.52 19.05
C SER A 84 2.92 2.81 18.23
N ASP A 85 3.15 2.44 16.96
CA ASP A 85 2.09 1.84 16.13
C ASP A 85 2.24 0.31 16.04
N VAL A 86 1.52 -0.35 16.94
CA VAL A 86 1.46 -1.82 17.09
C VAL A 86 0.75 -2.55 15.95
N THR A 87 0.21 -1.84 14.95
CA THR A 87 -0.47 -2.46 13.79
C THR A 87 0.40 -2.56 12.55
N GLY A 88 1.62 -1.99 12.58
CA GLY A 88 2.45 -1.88 11.39
C GLY A 88 1.80 -1.04 10.29
N GLY A 89 0.95 -0.05 10.61
CA GLY A 89 0.03 0.66 9.72
C GLY A 89 0.54 0.99 8.30
N MET A 90 0.99 2.22 8.07
CA MET A 90 1.49 2.60 6.74
C MET A 90 2.82 1.91 6.41
N TYR A 91 3.67 1.70 7.42
CA TYR A 91 4.98 1.08 7.24
C TYR A 91 4.89 -0.36 6.68
N GLY A 92 4.04 -1.20 7.27
CA GLY A 92 3.82 -2.58 6.86
C GLY A 92 3.19 -2.63 5.46
N LYS A 93 2.18 -1.80 5.19
CA LYS A 93 1.62 -1.64 3.83
C LYS A 93 2.70 -1.38 2.79
N ILE A 94 3.55 -0.40 3.03
CA ILE A 94 4.64 -0.05 2.11
C ILE A 94 5.65 -1.18 1.97
N THR A 95 5.98 -1.85 3.08
CA THR A 95 6.94 -2.97 3.07
C THR A 95 6.45 -4.12 2.19
N GLU A 96 5.18 -4.49 2.28
CA GLU A 96 4.59 -5.57 1.46
C GLU A 96 4.50 -5.21 -0.03
N LEU A 97 4.47 -3.91 -0.37
CA LEU A 97 4.33 -3.43 -1.75
C LEU A 97 5.67 -3.24 -2.48
N ILE A 98 6.80 -3.34 -1.80
CA ILE A 98 8.13 -3.22 -2.41
C ILE A 98 8.37 -4.31 -3.48
N PRO A 99 8.13 -5.61 -3.22
CA PRO A 99 8.42 -6.66 -4.21
C PRO A 99 7.60 -6.55 -5.51
N PRO A 100 6.28 -6.23 -5.48
CA PRO A 100 5.53 -5.91 -6.69
C PRO A 100 6.12 -4.74 -7.49
N VAL A 101 6.50 -3.65 -6.82
CA VAL A 101 7.11 -2.47 -7.48
C VAL A 101 8.47 -2.82 -8.09
N GLU A 102 9.29 -3.61 -7.41
CA GLU A 102 10.55 -4.16 -7.93
C GLU A 102 10.35 -5.00 -9.21
N SER A 103 9.24 -5.73 -9.26
CA SER A 103 8.82 -6.52 -10.42
C SER A 103 8.22 -5.68 -11.54
N GLY A 104 8.12 -4.35 -11.37
CA GLY A 104 7.61 -3.42 -12.37
C GLY A 104 6.11 -3.17 -12.29
N ILE A 105 5.43 -3.62 -11.23
CA ILE A 105 3.99 -3.39 -11.04
C ILE A 105 3.80 -2.07 -10.28
N PRO A 106 3.26 -1.02 -10.91
CA PRO A 106 3.06 0.25 -10.23
C PRO A 106 1.95 0.16 -9.18
N VAL A 107 2.11 0.92 -8.11
CA VAL A 107 1.19 0.99 -6.97
C VAL A 107 0.63 2.40 -6.87
N MET A 108 -0.69 2.53 -6.77
CA MET A 108 -1.36 3.79 -6.49
C MET A 108 -1.99 3.74 -5.10
N ILE A 109 -1.62 4.66 -4.22
CA ILE A 109 -2.23 4.84 -2.89
C ILE A 109 -3.21 6.01 -2.97
N VAL A 110 -4.48 5.77 -2.63
CA VAL A 110 -5.54 6.79 -2.67
C VAL A 110 -6.37 6.80 -1.39
N ASN A 111 -6.94 7.97 -1.09
CA ASN A 111 -7.96 8.06 -0.03
C ASN A 111 -9.25 7.39 -0.49
N ALA A 112 -9.58 6.21 0.07
CA ALA A 112 -10.80 5.48 -0.25
C ALA A 112 -12.04 6.05 0.46
N ALA A 113 -11.87 6.88 1.48
CA ALA A 113 -12.99 7.56 2.15
C ALA A 113 -13.51 8.77 1.36
N LYS A 114 -12.74 9.28 0.38
CA LYS A 114 -13.18 10.37 -0.50
C LYS A 114 -14.03 9.82 -1.66
N PRO A 115 -15.22 10.40 -1.92
CA PRO A 115 -16.08 9.97 -3.02
C PRO A 115 -15.33 9.93 -4.36
N ASN A 116 -15.63 8.93 -5.17
CA ASN A 116 -15.09 8.69 -6.52
C ASN A 116 -13.60 8.33 -6.63
N ASN A 117 -12.76 8.51 -5.61
CA ASN A 117 -11.33 8.23 -5.71
C ASN A 117 -11.03 6.79 -6.17
N VAL A 118 -11.68 5.79 -5.55
CA VAL A 118 -11.51 4.37 -5.93
C VAL A 118 -11.96 4.13 -7.37
N ARG A 119 -13.10 4.69 -7.78
CA ARG A 119 -13.62 4.58 -9.15
C ARG A 119 -12.64 5.17 -10.17
N MET A 120 -12.11 6.36 -9.88
CA MET A 120 -11.16 7.06 -10.75
C MET A 120 -9.86 6.27 -10.86
N ALA A 121 -9.32 5.81 -9.73
CA ALA A 121 -8.13 4.95 -9.69
C ALA A 121 -8.31 3.67 -10.53
N LEU A 122 -9.45 2.97 -10.36
CA LEU A 122 -9.78 1.75 -11.12
C LEU A 122 -9.93 2.01 -12.63
N LYS A 123 -10.36 3.21 -13.03
CA LYS A 123 -10.46 3.62 -14.44
C LYS A 123 -9.15 4.17 -15.02
N GLY A 124 -8.12 4.41 -14.19
CA GLY A 124 -6.90 5.09 -14.62
C GLY A 124 -7.10 6.58 -14.89
N GLU A 125 -8.15 7.18 -14.34
CA GLU A 125 -8.36 8.62 -14.36
C GLU A 125 -7.40 9.29 -13.36
N LYS A 126 -7.08 10.57 -13.57
CA LYS A 126 -6.21 11.34 -12.65
C LYS A 126 -6.89 11.47 -11.29
N VAL A 127 -6.29 10.89 -10.26
CA VAL A 127 -6.77 10.91 -8.87
C VAL A 127 -5.69 11.45 -7.95
N GLU A 128 -6.08 12.15 -6.89
CA GLU A 128 -5.17 12.60 -5.85
C GLU A 128 -4.68 11.38 -5.06
N GLY A 129 -3.36 11.20 -4.99
CA GLY A 129 -2.75 10.02 -4.39
C GLY A 129 -1.22 10.06 -4.42
N THR A 130 -0.63 8.92 -4.10
CA THR A 130 0.80 8.63 -4.32
C THR A 130 0.92 7.55 -5.36
N LEU A 131 1.57 7.84 -6.48
CA LEU A 131 2.04 6.84 -7.43
C LEU A 131 3.43 6.35 -7.03
N ILE A 132 3.62 5.04 -6.99
CA ILE A 132 4.89 4.39 -6.73
C ILE A 132 5.22 3.49 -7.92
N GLU A 133 6.39 3.68 -8.52
CA GLU A 133 6.86 2.88 -9.64
C GLU A 133 8.36 2.61 -9.54
N LYS A 134 8.86 1.72 -10.40
CA LYS A 134 10.22 1.22 -10.32
C LYS A 134 11.26 2.31 -10.62
N GLU A 135 11.02 3.08 -11.68
CA GLU A 135 11.87 4.16 -12.22
C GLU A 135 11.01 5.37 -12.60
#